data_AF-A0A960P654-F1
#
_entry.id   AF-A0A960P654-F1
#
_cell.length_a   1.000
_cell.length_b   1.000
_cell.length_c   1.000
_cell.angle_alpha   90.00
_cell.angle_beta   90.00
_cell.angle_gamma   90.00
#
_symmetry.space_group_name_H-M   'P 1'
#
loop_
_entity.id
_entity.type
_entity.pdbx_description
1 polymer ?
#
loop_
_entity_poly.entity_id
_entity_poly.type
_entity_poly.pdbx_seq_one_letter_code
_entity_poly.pdbx_strand_id
1 'polypeptide(L)'
;MGRALVVAVLVLGLAACGSGVQPRPEVAGDGRGAVFDSAGFCDALARVAAADRRAGQDADDLEGWDELQPVLVARSRDAAALYEEARAVAPRELRGPLEDVAEVTLRLADEAAAASSRRDFERRGAAVDGFAEAQQAVVALNAHARRQCGFTLVDN
;
A
#
# COMPACT_ATOMS: atom_id res chain seq x y z
N MET A 1 -16.96 -9.01 -10.21
CA MET A 1 -15.56 -9.44 -9.93
C MET A 1 -14.72 -8.17 -9.84
N GLY A 2 -13.76 -8.09 -8.91
CA GLY A 2 -12.83 -6.96 -8.85
C GLY A 2 -13.28 -5.73 -8.05
N ARG A 3 -13.40 -5.87 -6.74
CA ARG A 3 -12.95 -4.84 -5.78
C ARG A 3 -11.72 -5.43 -5.08
N ALA A 4 -10.78 -4.59 -4.65
CA ALA A 4 -9.44 -4.87 -4.11
C ALA A 4 -8.37 -4.46 -5.12
N LEU A 5 -7.92 -3.19 -5.01
CA LEU A 5 -6.69 -2.57 -5.53
C LEU A 5 -6.92 -1.04 -5.84
N VAL A 6 -6.79 -0.13 -4.85
CA VAL A 6 -6.65 1.37 -4.98
C VAL A 6 -5.94 1.89 -3.69
N VAL A 7 -4.63 2.14 -3.56
CA VAL A 7 -3.78 3.12 -4.29
C VAL A 7 -2.36 2.66 -4.69
N ALA A 8 -1.71 1.64 -4.09
CA ALA A 8 -0.40 1.13 -4.56
C ALA A 8 -0.40 0.48 -5.98
N VAL A 9 -1.47 0.72 -6.74
CA VAL A 9 -2.24 -0.45 -7.20
C VAL A 9 -3.50 -0.05 -8.03
N LEU A 10 -3.68 1.23 -8.38
CA LEU A 10 -4.97 1.94 -8.56
C LEU A 10 -5.93 1.49 -9.72
N VAL A 11 -6.77 0.45 -9.52
CA VAL A 11 -7.63 -0.17 -10.56
C VAL A 11 -9.00 -0.76 -10.10
N LEU A 12 -9.23 -1.05 -8.81
CA LEU A 12 -10.32 -1.95 -8.33
C LEU A 12 -11.04 -1.45 -7.04
N GLY A 13 -11.76 -0.32 -7.10
CA GLY A 13 -12.45 0.21 -5.89
C GLY A 13 -13.67 1.13 -6.04
N LEU A 14 -14.00 1.64 -7.24
CA LEU A 14 -14.86 2.83 -7.42
C LEU A 14 -16.39 2.59 -7.31
N ALA A 15 -16.84 1.77 -6.36
CA ALA A 15 -18.25 1.66 -5.98
C ALA A 15 -18.43 0.90 -4.66
N ALA A 16 -18.61 1.60 -3.53
CA ALA A 16 -19.18 1.04 -2.29
C ALA A 16 -19.67 2.12 -1.29
N CYS A 17 -20.73 2.86 -1.63
CA CYS A 17 -21.47 3.61 -0.59
C CYS A 17 -22.04 2.61 0.44
N GLY A 18 -21.74 2.75 1.73
CA GLY A 18 -22.28 1.81 2.74
C GLY A 18 -21.65 1.80 4.14
N SER A 19 -21.79 2.91 4.88
CA SER A 19 -22.01 2.93 6.35
C SER A 19 -21.36 1.83 7.24
N GLY A 20 -20.18 2.12 7.77
CA GLY A 20 -19.88 2.00 9.21
C GLY A 20 -19.48 0.63 9.80
N VAL A 21 -18.28 0.59 10.40
CA VAL A 21 -17.95 -0.31 11.53
C VAL A 21 -17.18 0.48 12.60
N GLN A 22 -17.46 0.17 13.87
CA GLN A 22 -16.99 0.88 15.06
C GLN A 22 -15.50 0.63 15.37
N PRO A 23 -14.82 1.53 16.12
CA PRO A 23 -13.54 1.21 16.74
C PRO A 23 -13.74 0.02 17.70
N ARG A 24 -12.95 -1.04 17.53
CA ARG A 24 -12.86 -2.09 18.55
C ARG A 24 -12.12 -1.53 19.77
N PRO A 25 -12.60 -1.80 20.99
CA PRO A 25 -11.97 -1.27 22.19
C PRO A 25 -10.59 -1.90 22.40
N GLU A 26 -9.71 -1.06 22.91
CA GLU A 26 -8.43 -1.32 23.58
C GLU A 26 -8.02 -2.80 23.70
N VAL A 27 -6.92 -3.16 23.01
CA VAL A 27 -6.07 -4.25 23.49
C VAL A 27 -5.38 -3.76 24.76
N ALA A 28 -6.07 -3.92 25.89
CA ALA A 28 -5.51 -3.73 27.21
C ALA A 28 -4.39 -4.77 27.40
N GLY A 29 -3.14 -4.36 27.13
CA GLY A 29 -1.98 -5.22 27.23
C GLY A 29 -1.78 -5.69 28.67
N ASP A 30 -1.99 -6.97 28.93
CA ASP A 30 -1.88 -7.65 30.22
C ASP A 30 -0.42 -7.92 30.65
N GLY A 31 0.50 -7.05 30.26
CA GLY A 31 1.86 -6.93 30.78
C GLY A 31 2.81 -8.10 30.52
N ARG A 32 2.40 -9.20 29.85
CA ARG A 32 3.23 -10.40 29.63
C ARG A 32 2.88 -11.13 28.34
N GLY A 33 3.45 -10.72 27.19
CA GLY A 33 3.07 -11.42 25.95
C GLY A 33 3.87 -11.27 24.65
N ALA A 34 4.68 -10.23 24.42
CA ALA A 34 5.63 -10.16 23.29
C ALA A 34 6.37 -8.80 23.32
N VAL A 35 7.65 -8.80 23.69
CA VAL A 35 8.51 -7.60 23.57
C VAL A 35 9.37 -7.77 22.33
N PHE A 36 8.95 -7.18 21.20
CA PHE A 36 9.77 -7.04 20.00
C PHE A 36 9.60 -5.66 19.36
N ASP A 37 10.42 -4.74 19.87
CA ASP A 37 10.90 -3.49 19.26
C ASP A 37 9.89 -2.51 18.63
N SER A 38 9.37 -1.61 19.45
CA SER A 38 8.50 -0.48 19.07
C SER A 38 9.24 0.69 18.37
N ALA A 39 10.42 0.46 17.80
CA ALA A 39 11.09 1.36 16.85
C ALA A 39 11.58 0.62 15.57
N GLY A 40 11.22 -0.66 15.41
CA GLY A 40 11.70 -1.52 14.34
C GLY A 40 10.74 -1.65 13.14
N PHE A 41 10.87 -2.77 12.42
CA PHE A 41 10.18 -3.03 11.15
C PHE A 41 8.64 -2.88 11.20
N CYS A 42 7.99 -3.23 12.31
CA CYS A 42 6.54 -3.07 12.44
C CYS A 42 6.09 -1.61 12.46
N ASP A 43 6.90 -0.66 12.96
CA ASP A 43 6.59 0.77 12.87
C ASP A 43 6.69 1.26 11.42
N ALA A 44 7.73 0.85 10.70
CA ALA A 44 7.89 1.19 9.29
C ALA A 44 6.74 0.66 8.42
N LEU A 45 6.30 -0.59 8.64
CA LEU A 45 5.08 -1.12 8.01
C LEU A 45 3.80 -0.37 8.42
N ALA A 46 3.72 0.17 9.65
CA ALA A 46 2.57 0.97 10.08
C ALA A 46 2.53 2.33 9.37
N ARG A 47 3.69 2.93 9.07
CA ARG A 47 3.80 4.15 8.23
C ARG A 47 3.35 3.89 6.79
N VAL A 48 3.77 2.77 6.19
CA VAL A 48 3.28 2.33 4.87
C VAL A 48 1.75 2.23 4.88
N ALA A 49 1.16 1.49 5.84
CA ALA A 49 -0.29 1.35 5.95
C ALA A 49 -1.01 2.69 6.17
N ALA A 50 -0.39 3.63 6.89
CA ALA A 50 -0.93 4.97 7.10
C ALA A 50 -0.87 5.83 5.82
N ALA A 51 0.19 5.72 5.03
CA ALA A 51 0.32 6.38 3.73
C ALA A 51 -0.68 5.83 2.71
N ASP A 52 -0.86 4.51 2.62
CA ASP A 52 -1.86 3.88 1.75
C ASP A 52 -3.28 4.35 2.08
N ARG A 53 -3.66 4.36 3.38
CA ARG A 53 -4.96 4.88 3.83
C ARG A 53 -5.14 6.35 3.49
N ARG A 54 -4.12 7.18 3.74
CA ARG A 54 -4.17 8.61 3.42
C ARG A 54 -4.29 8.85 1.92
N ALA A 55 -3.57 8.08 1.11
CA ALA A 55 -3.61 8.19 -0.34
C ALA A 55 -5.00 7.83 -0.89
N GLY A 56 -5.69 6.85 -0.28
CA GLY A 56 -7.09 6.57 -0.57
C GLY A 56 -8.00 7.75 -0.22
N GLN A 57 -7.85 8.33 0.98
CA GLN A 57 -8.61 9.50 1.43
C GLN A 57 -8.39 10.74 0.54
N ASP A 58 -7.15 10.97 0.08
CA ASP A 58 -6.82 12.09 -0.82
C ASP A 58 -7.40 11.88 -2.24
N ALA A 59 -7.86 10.66 -2.58
CA ALA A 59 -8.41 10.30 -3.89
C ALA A 59 -9.93 10.00 -3.88
N ASP A 60 -10.57 9.93 -2.71
CA ASP A 60 -11.95 9.42 -2.53
C ASP A 60 -13.02 10.27 -3.28
N ASP A 61 -12.74 11.57 -3.48
CA ASP A 61 -13.61 12.53 -4.18
C ASP A 61 -13.09 12.96 -5.58
N LEU A 62 -12.05 12.31 -6.11
CA LEU A 62 -11.42 12.70 -7.40
C LEU A 62 -11.99 11.91 -8.59
N GLU A 63 -12.84 12.57 -9.38
CA GLU A 63 -13.48 11.96 -10.56
C GLU A 63 -12.65 12.10 -11.86
N GLY A 64 -11.91 13.20 -12.00
CA GLY A 64 -11.14 13.52 -13.21
C GLY A 64 -9.73 12.91 -13.23
N TRP A 65 -9.25 12.45 -14.40
CA TRP A 65 -7.85 11.99 -14.53
C TRP A 65 -6.85 13.10 -14.22
N ASP A 66 -7.10 14.32 -14.68
CA ASP A 66 -6.18 15.45 -14.50
C ASP A 66 -6.04 15.88 -13.02
N GLU A 67 -7.03 15.55 -12.19
CA GLU A 67 -7.02 15.76 -10.73
C GLU A 67 -6.39 14.57 -10.00
N LEU A 68 -6.73 13.35 -10.41
CA LEU A 68 -6.27 12.09 -9.82
C LEU A 68 -4.79 11.80 -10.12
N GLN A 69 -4.32 12.08 -11.34
CA GLN A 69 -2.95 11.80 -11.79
C GLN A 69 -1.88 12.41 -10.87
N PRO A 70 -1.86 13.72 -10.55
CA PRO A 70 -0.83 14.29 -9.69
C PRO A 70 -0.86 13.71 -8.27
N VAL A 71 -2.04 13.37 -7.74
CA VAL A 71 -2.18 12.73 -6.41
C VAL A 71 -1.62 11.30 -6.44
N LEU A 72 -1.99 10.50 -7.45
CA LEU A 72 -1.45 9.15 -7.66
C LEU A 72 0.08 9.17 -7.78
N VAL A 73 0.64 10.02 -8.65
CA VAL A 73 2.11 10.12 -8.85
C VAL A 73 2.82 10.51 -7.56
N ALA A 74 2.31 11.50 -6.82
CA ALA A 74 2.90 11.91 -5.55
C ALA A 74 2.82 10.78 -4.50
N ARG A 75 1.65 10.18 -4.31
CA ARG A 75 1.42 9.17 -3.28
C ARG A 75 2.12 7.85 -3.56
N SER A 76 2.22 7.41 -4.81
CA SER A 76 3.04 6.24 -5.16
C SER A 76 4.53 6.49 -4.87
N ARG A 77 5.05 7.70 -5.12
CA ARG A 77 6.44 8.04 -4.78
C ARG A 77 6.67 8.11 -3.27
N ASP A 78 5.74 8.70 -2.51
CA ASP A 78 5.76 8.68 -1.04
C ASP A 78 5.76 7.23 -0.50
N ALA A 79 4.87 6.37 -1.02
CA ALA A 79 4.74 4.97 -0.60
C ALA A 79 6.00 4.15 -0.92
N ALA A 80 6.59 4.32 -2.10
CA ALA A 80 7.85 3.66 -2.47
C ALA A 80 9.01 4.04 -1.55
N ALA A 81 9.13 5.32 -1.17
CA ALA A 81 10.12 5.76 -0.19
C ALA A 81 9.92 5.08 1.18
N LEU A 82 8.67 4.92 1.62
CA LEU A 82 8.34 4.21 2.86
C LEU A 82 8.61 2.70 2.79
N TYR A 83 8.47 2.06 1.62
CA TYR A 83 8.89 0.68 1.42
C TYR A 83 10.41 0.52 1.53
N GLU A 84 11.21 1.45 0.99
CA GLU A 84 12.66 1.46 1.16
C GLU A 84 13.09 1.78 2.62
N GLU A 85 12.41 2.69 3.32
CA GLU A 85 12.59 2.89 4.76
C GLU A 85 12.34 1.59 5.54
N ALA A 86 11.23 0.89 5.24
CA ALA A 86 10.90 -0.38 5.86
C ALA A 86 11.94 -1.47 5.54
N ARG A 87 12.43 -1.52 4.30
CA ARG A 87 13.48 -2.45 3.84
C ARG A 87 14.78 -2.29 4.62
N ALA A 88 15.18 -1.06 4.94
CA ALA A 88 16.40 -0.78 5.69
C ALA A 88 16.42 -1.45 7.08
N VAL A 89 15.26 -1.52 7.74
CA VAL A 89 15.07 -2.14 9.06
C VAL A 89 14.50 -3.57 9.00
N ALA A 90 14.19 -4.09 7.81
CA ALA A 90 13.51 -5.36 7.66
C ALA A 90 14.37 -6.60 7.98
N PRO A 91 13.75 -7.69 8.48
CA PRO A 91 14.30 -9.04 8.43
C PRO A 91 14.75 -9.41 7.02
N ARG A 92 15.85 -10.17 6.91
CA ARG A 92 16.52 -10.45 5.63
C ARG A 92 15.59 -11.05 4.58
N GLU A 93 14.69 -11.93 5.02
CA GLU A 93 13.70 -12.64 4.23
C GLU A 93 12.59 -11.75 3.65
N LEU A 94 12.40 -10.53 4.18
CA LEU A 94 11.40 -9.56 3.69
C LEU A 94 12.01 -8.43 2.86
N ARG A 95 13.35 -8.32 2.77
CA ARG A 95 14.02 -7.25 2.02
C ARG A 95 13.76 -7.29 0.52
N GLY A 96 13.76 -8.49 -0.07
CA GLY A 96 13.39 -8.68 -1.49
C GLY A 96 11.95 -8.26 -1.77
N PRO A 97 10.95 -8.82 -1.06
CA PRO A 97 9.56 -8.39 -1.17
C PRO A 97 9.32 -6.88 -1.01
N LEU A 98 10.10 -6.18 -0.18
CA LEU A 98 9.99 -4.72 -0.04
C LEU A 98 10.62 -3.96 -1.21
N GLU A 99 11.75 -4.44 -1.73
CA GLU A 99 12.41 -3.92 -2.94
C GLU A 99 11.53 -4.09 -4.18
N ASP A 100 10.98 -5.30 -4.39
CA ASP A 100 10.07 -5.61 -5.51
C ASP A 100 8.86 -4.65 -5.52
N VAL A 101 8.27 -4.39 -4.35
CA VAL A 101 7.11 -3.49 -4.21
C VAL A 101 7.52 -2.02 -4.36
N ALA A 102 8.66 -1.60 -3.80
CA ALA A 102 9.16 -0.23 -3.96
C ALA A 102 9.45 0.09 -5.44
N GLU A 103 10.16 -0.79 -6.15
CA GLU A 103 10.49 -0.62 -7.56
C GLU A 103 9.24 -0.56 -8.43
N VAL A 104 8.30 -1.51 -8.28
CA VAL A 104 7.06 -1.52 -9.06
C VAL A 104 6.19 -0.31 -8.75
N THR A 105 6.13 0.13 -7.50
CA THR A 105 5.37 1.34 -7.12
C THR A 105 5.96 2.61 -7.77
N LEU A 106 7.29 2.73 -7.88
CA LEU A 106 7.93 3.81 -8.64
C LEU A 106 7.63 3.73 -10.14
N ARG A 107 7.75 2.55 -10.75
CA ARG A 107 7.43 2.35 -12.18
C ARG A 107 5.97 2.69 -12.49
N LEU A 108 5.04 2.33 -11.60
CA LEU A 108 3.62 2.71 -11.70
C LEU A 108 3.43 4.23 -11.56
N ALA A 109 4.19 4.91 -10.71
CA ALA A 109 4.16 6.38 -10.62
C ALA A 109 4.64 7.04 -11.92
N ASP A 110 5.67 6.48 -12.57
CA ASP A 110 6.20 7.02 -13.82
C ASP A 110 5.26 6.73 -15.02
N GLU A 111 4.63 5.55 -15.08
CA GLU A 111 3.56 5.27 -16.06
C GLU A 111 2.32 6.14 -15.82
N ALA A 112 1.96 6.42 -14.56
CA ALA A 112 0.89 7.36 -14.24
C ALA A 112 1.23 8.78 -14.72
N ALA A 113 2.46 9.25 -14.53
CA ALA A 113 2.91 10.55 -15.02
C ALA A 113 2.96 10.64 -16.55
N ALA A 114 3.23 9.53 -17.25
CA ALA A 114 3.29 9.47 -18.71
C ALA A 114 1.94 9.21 -19.41
N ALA A 115 0.92 8.74 -18.67
CA ALA A 115 -0.37 8.37 -19.23
C ALA A 115 -1.28 9.58 -19.48
N SER A 116 -1.87 9.65 -20.68
CA SER A 116 -2.77 10.76 -21.06
C SER A 116 -4.22 10.58 -20.58
N SER A 117 -4.51 9.49 -19.88
CA SER A 117 -5.84 9.18 -19.33
C SER A 117 -5.73 7.99 -18.37
N ARG A 118 -6.71 7.85 -17.47
CA ARG A 118 -6.87 6.68 -16.60
C ARG A 118 -6.78 5.34 -17.36
N ARG A 119 -7.44 5.24 -18.52
CA ARG A 119 -7.46 4.01 -19.35
C ARG A 119 -6.09 3.72 -19.99
N ASP A 120 -5.30 4.76 -20.29
CA ASP A 120 -3.92 4.59 -20.75
C ASP A 120 -3.04 4.07 -19.61
N PHE A 121 -3.18 4.65 -18.40
CA PHE A 121 -2.51 4.19 -17.19
C PHE A 121 -2.86 2.74 -16.83
N GLU A 122 -4.14 2.38 -16.76
CA GLU A 122 -4.60 1.01 -16.45
C GLU A 122 -3.98 -0.04 -17.41
N ARG A 123 -3.86 0.30 -18.70
CA ARG A 123 -3.23 -0.56 -19.70
C ARG A 123 -1.71 -0.67 -19.53
N ARG A 124 -1.03 0.43 -19.24
CA ARG A 124 0.43 0.48 -19.06
C ARG A 124 0.87 -0.16 -17.75
N GLY A 125 0.19 0.17 -16.65
CA GLY A 125 0.46 -0.38 -15.32
C GLY A 125 0.31 -1.90 -15.26
N ALA A 126 -0.68 -2.45 -15.96
CA ALA A 126 -0.85 -3.90 -16.10
C ALA A 126 0.26 -4.60 -16.93
N ALA A 127 1.10 -3.83 -17.63
CA ALA A 127 2.24 -4.31 -18.42
C ALA A 127 3.61 -3.98 -17.78
N VAL A 128 3.64 -3.46 -16.55
CA VAL A 128 4.89 -3.20 -15.81
C VAL A 128 5.54 -4.53 -15.42
N ASP A 129 6.79 -4.73 -15.83
CA ASP A 129 7.59 -5.89 -15.44
C ASP A 129 7.71 -5.98 -13.91
N GLY A 130 7.42 -7.17 -13.35
CA GLY A 130 7.41 -7.44 -11.91
C GLY A 130 6.08 -7.18 -11.20
N PHE A 131 5.04 -6.70 -11.89
CA PHE A 131 3.76 -6.34 -11.25
C PHE A 131 3.06 -7.51 -10.56
N ALA A 132 3.13 -8.73 -11.12
CA ALA A 132 2.53 -9.92 -10.53
C ALA A 132 3.30 -10.42 -9.28
N GLU A 133 4.62 -10.30 -9.32
CA GLU A 133 5.54 -10.61 -8.22
C GLU A 133 5.35 -9.62 -7.07
N ALA A 134 5.26 -8.32 -7.36
CA ALA A 134 4.97 -7.28 -6.37
C ALA A 134 3.60 -7.48 -5.69
N GLN A 135 2.56 -7.90 -6.42
CA GLN A 135 1.28 -8.27 -5.79
C GLN A 135 1.43 -9.43 -4.79
N GLN A 136 2.21 -10.47 -5.13
CA GLN A 136 2.49 -11.58 -4.22
C GLN A 136 3.33 -11.14 -3.02
N ALA A 137 4.28 -10.23 -3.22
CA ALA A 137 5.06 -9.61 -2.15
C ALA A 137 4.18 -8.80 -1.19
N VAL A 138 3.24 -7.99 -1.68
CA VAL A 138 2.23 -7.29 -0.84
C VAL A 138 1.41 -8.29 -0.01
N VAL A 139 0.98 -9.42 -0.58
CA VAL A 139 0.28 -10.47 0.16
C VAL A 139 1.16 -11.07 1.27
N ALA A 140 2.44 -11.33 0.99
CA ALA A 140 3.39 -11.84 1.99
C ALA A 140 3.65 -10.84 3.12
N LEU A 141 3.83 -9.56 2.79
CA LEU A 141 4.03 -8.46 3.74
C LEU A 141 2.78 -8.24 4.61
N ASN A 142 1.59 -8.26 4.02
CA ASN A 142 0.33 -8.15 4.76
C ASN A 142 0.11 -9.35 5.70
N ALA A 143 0.48 -10.56 5.25
CA ALA A 143 0.46 -11.75 6.08
C ALA A 143 1.47 -11.70 7.23
N HIS A 144 2.63 -11.05 7.05
CA HIS A 144 3.56 -10.75 8.15
C HIS A 144 2.96 -9.72 9.12
N ALA A 145 2.52 -8.56 8.62
CA ALA A 145 1.92 -7.49 9.42
C ALA A 145 0.79 -8.01 10.32
N ARG A 146 -0.11 -8.83 9.78
CA ARG A 146 -1.21 -9.44 10.54
C ARG A 146 -0.75 -10.39 11.64
N ARG A 147 0.32 -11.17 11.41
CA ARG A 147 0.79 -12.19 12.36
C ARG A 147 1.78 -11.67 13.40
N GLN A 148 2.51 -10.60 13.10
CA GLN A 148 3.65 -10.14 13.89
C GLN A 148 3.50 -8.69 14.39
N CYS A 149 2.80 -7.84 13.64
CA CYS A 149 2.61 -6.42 13.98
C CYS A 149 1.18 -6.07 14.43
N GLY A 150 0.20 -6.98 14.25
CA GLY A 150 -1.17 -6.82 14.73
C GLY A 150 -2.12 -6.00 13.85
N PHE A 151 -1.72 -5.64 12.62
CA PHE A 151 -2.53 -4.83 11.68
C PHE A 151 -2.49 -5.35 10.24
N THR A 152 -3.39 -4.84 9.38
CA THR A 152 -3.37 -5.01 7.92
C THR A 152 -2.62 -3.86 7.25
N LEU A 153 -1.82 -4.18 6.22
CA LEU A 153 -1.28 -3.17 5.29
C LEU A 153 -2.39 -2.67 4.37
N VAL A 154 -3.08 -3.63 3.75
CA VAL A 154 -4.25 -3.44 2.91
C VAL A 154 -5.37 -4.37 3.39
N ASP A 155 -6.59 -3.85 3.41
CA ASP A 155 -7.78 -4.63 3.75
C ASP A 155 -8.18 -5.52 2.56
N ASN A 156 -8.62 -6.76 2.86
CA ASN A 156 -9.10 -7.75 1.90
C ASN A 156 -10.60 -8.01 2.10
#